data_AF-A0A2G3A197-F1
#
_entry.id   AF-A0A2G3A197-F1
#
_cell.length_a   1.000
_cell.length_b   1.000
_cell.length_c   1.000
_cell.angle_alpha   90.00
_cell.angle_beta   90.00
_cell.angle_gamma   90.00
#
_symmetry.space_group_name_H-M   'P 1'
#
loop_
_entity.id
_entity.type
_entity.pdbx_description
1 polymer ?
#
loop_
_entity_poly.entity_id
_entity_poly.type
_entity_poly.pdbx_seq_one_letter_code
_entity_poly.pdbx_strand_id
1 'polypeptide(L)'
;MMANEQETKVLLKLWVDETRNKVVAAESKVDFMDILVSVLTLPLGTIIRLTKAEAGALGCMKNLYQSVEKLGEENLYTEYCKTMLLNPRNAYAKYCMKLKVNVDNSGSDKYYQCSGCCRKSYYTNVKCLCGGMINKEKFLKDSVENTCLNEHAFLKGGISFLITDDLQFKCASPSSLVQMLSNVGLSDINQIKEMRVEVGKNEAIHLLACSLISKTPLSDVFLPQEKQKRARLYAITMPEFGNFSSISKNATSSITKKLELKLTVSKTTNMVLCAEAGNEFIDFLFNFLTIPIGSIEDALKGSSGLESIDNLYKSVEALDSKWFNTYPNNNGHGGVENHSF
;
A
#
# COMPACT_ATOMS: atom_id res chain seq x y z
N MET A 1 -17.88 30.39 6.21
CA MET A 1 -18.53 29.30 5.46
C MET A 1 -17.44 28.38 4.94
N MET A 2 -17.26 27.22 5.56
CA MET A 2 -16.44 26.16 4.94
C MET A 2 -17.25 25.66 3.74
N ALA A 3 -16.67 25.77 2.54
CA ALA A 3 -17.22 25.11 1.38
C ALA A 3 -17.30 23.62 1.72
N ASN A 4 -18.50 23.04 1.61
CA ASN A 4 -18.69 21.61 1.72
C ASN A 4 -17.99 21.01 0.49
N GLU A 5 -16.70 20.67 0.61
CA GLU A 5 -15.98 19.97 -0.45
C GLU A 5 -16.71 18.66 -0.68
N GLN A 6 -17.40 18.56 -1.82
CA GLN A 6 -18.06 17.35 -2.24
C GLN A 6 -16.99 16.24 -2.29
N GLU A 7 -17.10 15.22 -1.44
CA GLU A 7 -16.14 14.13 -1.41
C GLU A 7 -16.11 13.47 -2.79
N THR A 8 -14.92 13.43 -3.41
CA THR A 8 -14.76 12.83 -4.73
C THR A 8 -14.92 11.33 -4.60
N LYS A 9 -15.75 10.75 -5.47
CA LYS A 9 -16.01 9.31 -5.51
C LYS A 9 -15.82 8.76 -6.91
N VAL A 10 -15.44 7.49 -7.00
CA VAL A 10 -15.35 6.76 -8.27
C VAL A 10 -16.40 5.65 -8.32
N LEU A 11 -16.89 5.34 -9.52
CA LEU A 11 -17.90 4.31 -9.72
C LEU A 11 -17.26 2.96 -10.04
N LEU A 12 -17.75 1.91 -9.39
CA LEU A 12 -17.38 0.53 -9.64
C LEU A 12 -18.63 -0.29 -9.97
N LYS A 13 -18.57 -1.08 -11.02
CA LYS A 13 -19.64 -2.01 -11.40
C LYS A 13 -19.29 -3.39 -10.88
N LEU A 14 -20.21 -4.04 -10.19
CA LEU A 14 -20.03 -5.36 -9.58
C LEU A 14 -20.97 -6.38 -10.24
N TRP A 15 -20.48 -7.59 -10.46
CA TRP A 15 -21.28 -8.77 -10.75
C TRP A 15 -21.28 -9.66 -9.51
N VAL A 16 -22.46 -9.84 -8.94
CA VAL A 16 -22.65 -10.49 -7.64
C VAL A 16 -23.42 -11.79 -7.85
N ASP A 17 -22.88 -12.88 -7.34
CA ASP A 17 -23.64 -14.13 -7.14
C ASP A 17 -24.54 -13.92 -5.92
N GLU A 18 -25.84 -13.75 -6.17
CA GLU A 18 -26.82 -13.49 -5.10
C GLU A 18 -26.99 -14.70 -4.17
N THR A 19 -26.77 -15.92 -4.67
CA THR A 19 -26.94 -17.14 -3.88
C THR A 19 -25.84 -17.29 -2.82
N ARG A 20 -24.61 -16.92 -3.18
CA ARG A 20 -23.44 -16.99 -2.29
C ARG A 20 -23.15 -15.66 -1.58
N ASN A 21 -23.88 -14.59 -1.94
CA ASN A 21 -23.60 -13.22 -1.54
C ASN A 21 -22.11 -12.89 -1.70
N LYS A 22 -21.61 -13.07 -2.94
CA LYS A 22 -20.19 -12.95 -3.28
C LYS A 22 -20.01 -12.19 -4.59
N VAL A 23 -19.04 -11.28 -4.64
CA VAL A 23 -18.57 -10.64 -5.86
C VAL A 23 -17.83 -11.67 -6.71
N VAL A 24 -18.22 -11.79 -7.98
CA VAL A 24 -17.53 -12.65 -8.95
C VAL A 24 -16.53 -11.84 -9.75
N ALA A 25 -16.94 -10.64 -10.17
CA ALA A 25 -16.08 -9.69 -10.85
C ALA A 25 -16.51 -8.26 -10.52
N ALA A 26 -15.57 -7.34 -10.62
CA ALA A 26 -15.80 -5.91 -10.63
C ALA A 26 -15.21 -5.30 -11.90
N GLU A 27 -15.97 -4.46 -12.59
CA GLU A 27 -15.49 -3.67 -13.72
C GLU A 27 -15.26 -2.23 -13.29
N SER A 28 -14.08 -1.76 -13.62
CA SER A 28 -13.61 -0.43 -13.25
C SER A 28 -12.93 0.26 -14.43
N LYS A 29 -12.94 1.59 -14.38
CA LYS A 29 -12.07 2.42 -15.23
C LYS A 29 -10.76 2.71 -14.49
N VAL A 30 -9.83 3.33 -15.21
CA VAL A 30 -8.51 3.74 -14.74
C VAL A 30 -8.53 4.45 -13.39
N ASP A 31 -9.51 5.31 -13.12
CA ASP A 31 -9.57 6.07 -11.87
C ASP A 31 -9.55 5.19 -10.61
N PHE A 32 -10.33 4.09 -10.62
CA PHE A 32 -10.33 3.15 -9.50
C PHE A 32 -9.09 2.26 -9.52
N MET A 33 -8.61 1.88 -10.71
CA MET A 33 -7.39 1.07 -10.80
C MET A 33 -6.14 1.80 -10.33
N ASP A 34 -6.02 3.09 -10.62
CA ASP A 34 -4.94 3.92 -10.09
C ASP A 34 -4.98 3.95 -8.55
N ILE A 35 -6.18 4.04 -7.95
CA ILE A 35 -6.35 3.95 -6.49
C ILE A 35 -5.90 2.58 -5.99
N LEU A 36 -6.36 1.50 -6.61
CA LEU A 36 -6.04 0.13 -6.22
C LEU A 36 -4.54 -0.16 -6.33
N VAL A 37 -3.90 0.17 -7.45
CA VAL A 37 -2.46 -0.02 -7.67
C VAL A 37 -1.63 0.90 -6.75
N SER A 38 -2.12 2.09 -6.41
CA SER A 38 -1.41 2.99 -5.49
C SER A 38 -1.18 2.38 -4.11
N VAL A 39 -1.97 1.39 -3.69
CA VAL A 39 -1.78 0.65 -2.43
C VAL A 39 -0.37 0.08 -2.34
N LEU A 40 0.17 -0.44 -3.45
CA LEU A 40 1.51 -1.01 -3.50
C LEU A 40 2.61 0.03 -3.20
N THR A 41 2.32 1.31 -3.38
CA THR A 41 3.26 2.41 -3.09
C THR A 41 3.23 2.86 -1.62
N LEU A 42 2.26 2.40 -0.82
CA LEU A 42 2.11 2.84 0.56
C LEU A 42 3.12 2.16 1.49
N PRO A 43 3.89 2.92 2.28
CA PRO A 43 4.70 2.37 3.35
C PRO A 43 3.84 1.63 4.38
N LEU A 44 4.38 0.57 4.99
CA LEU A 44 3.65 -0.22 5.97
C LEU A 44 3.15 0.62 7.17
N GLY A 45 3.95 1.57 7.65
CA GLY A 45 3.54 2.51 8.70
C GLY A 45 2.35 3.38 8.30
N THR A 46 2.27 3.78 7.02
CA THR A 46 1.10 4.49 6.48
C THR A 46 -0.13 3.60 6.46
N ILE A 47 0.01 2.33 6.06
CA ILE A 47 -1.10 1.36 6.06
C ILE A 47 -1.63 1.15 7.49
N ILE A 48 -0.74 0.94 8.47
CA ILE A 48 -1.11 0.81 9.90
C ILE A 48 -1.88 2.04 10.38
N ARG A 49 -1.39 3.24 10.05
CA ARG A 49 -2.03 4.50 10.43
C ARG A 49 -3.41 4.68 9.79
N LEU A 50 -3.54 4.44 8.48
CA LEU A 50 -4.79 4.65 7.75
C LEU A 50 -5.89 3.68 8.17
N THR A 51 -5.55 2.41 8.32
CA THR A 51 -6.48 1.36 8.75
C THR A 51 -6.79 1.41 10.24
N LYS A 52 -6.13 2.31 11.00
CA LYS A 52 -6.14 2.36 12.47
C LYS A 52 -5.84 0.99 13.11
N ALA A 53 -5.19 0.12 12.34
CA ALA A 53 -5.04 -1.29 12.59
C ALA A 53 -6.30 -1.93 13.21
N GLU A 54 -7.42 -1.88 12.48
CA GLU A 54 -8.58 -2.75 12.74
C GLU A 54 -8.10 -4.15 13.12
N ALA A 55 -8.69 -4.70 14.19
CA ALA A 55 -8.05 -5.74 14.98
C ALA A 55 -7.65 -6.97 14.12
N GLY A 56 -6.34 -7.24 14.06
CA GLY A 56 -5.77 -8.45 13.45
C GLY A 56 -4.98 -8.22 12.16
N ALA A 57 -5.23 -7.15 11.40
CA ALA A 57 -4.79 -7.01 10.01
C ALA A 57 -3.25 -7.07 9.77
N LEU A 58 -2.43 -6.74 10.77
CA LEU A 58 -0.98 -6.54 10.60
C LEU A 58 -0.14 -7.16 11.72
N GLY A 59 -0.73 -8.08 12.51
CA GLY A 59 -0.02 -8.87 13.51
C GLY A 59 0.95 -8.07 14.40
N CYS A 60 2.21 -8.50 14.46
CA CYS A 60 3.25 -7.87 15.27
C CYS A 60 3.71 -6.50 14.74
N MET A 61 3.46 -6.16 13.48
CA MET A 61 3.84 -4.86 12.91
C MET A 61 3.04 -3.71 13.52
N LYS A 62 1.79 -3.97 13.93
CA LYS A 62 1.02 -3.05 14.77
C LYS A 62 1.75 -2.76 16.08
N ASN A 63 2.29 -3.80 16.73
CA ASN A 63 3.02 -3.64 18.00
C ASN A 63 4.32 -2.85 17.81
N LEU A 64 5.01 -3.06 16.69
CA LEU A 64 6.20 -2.30 16.33
C LEU A 64 5.87 -0.81 16.15
N TYR A 65 4.83 -0.48 15.38
CA TYR A 65 4.36 0.89 15.21
C TYR A 65 3.98 1.54 16.56
N GLN A 66 3.22 0.84 17.40
CA GLN A 66 2.86 1.31 18.75
C GLN A 66 4.07 1.49 19.67
N SER A 67 5.12 0.70 19.47
CA SER A 67 6.37 0.87 20.23
C SER A 67 7.06 2.17 19.86
N VAL A 68 7.06 2.54 18.57
CA VAL A 68 7.55 3.85 18.11
C VAL A 68 6.68 4.99 18.67
N GLU A 69 5.36 4.85 18.72
CA GLU A 69 4.47 5.87 19.31
C GLU A 69 4.85 6.20 20.76
N LYS A 70 5.14 5.15 21.54
CA LYS A 70 5.50 5.24 22.97
C LYS A 70 6.97 5.60 23.23
N LEU A 71 7.83 5.49 22.22
CA LEU A 71 9.26 5.77 22.37
C LEU A 71 9.49 7.27 22.64
N GLY A 72 10.21 7.61 23.70
CA GLY A 72 10.59 9.00 23.99
C GLY A 72 11.58 9.55 22.97
N GLU A 73 11.49 10.86 22.68
CA GLU A 73 12.32 11.53 21.67
C GLU A 73 13.80 11.53 22.03
N GLU A 74 14.13 11.44 23.32
CA GLU A 74 15.50 11.30 23.84
C GLU A 74 16.20 10.02 23.39
N ASN A 75 15.43 9.01 22.96
CA ASN A 75 15.95 7.74 22.46
C ASN A 75 16.17 7.75 20.93
N LEU A 76 15.90 8.88 20.27
CA LEU A 76 16.05 9.05 18.83
C LEU A 76 17.20 10.01 18.53
N TYR A 77 17.87 9.79 17.39
CA TYR A 77 18.96 10.66 16.96
C TYR A 77 18.49 12.10 16.70
N THR A 78 17.26 12.25 16.19
CA THR A 78 16.59 13.54 15.99
C THR A 78 15.08 13.42 16.14
N GLU A 79 14.42 14.50 16.55
CA GLU A 79 12.95 14.57 16.73
C GLU A 79 12.16 14.13 15.48
N TYR A 80 12.63 14.50 14.27
CA TYR A 80 11.93 14.15 13.03
C TYR A 80 12.01 12.66 12.68
N CYS A 81 12.91 11.86 13.28
CA CYS A 81 12.94 10.41 13.09
C CYS A 81 11.62 9.77 13.53
N LYS A 82 11.03 10.24 14.63
CA LYS A 82 9.74 9.72 15.12
C LYS A 82 8.65 9.95 14.09
N THR A 83 8.56 11.17 13.58
CA THR A 83 7.61 11.55 12.53
C THR A 83 7.85 10.75 11.25
N MET A 84 9.10 10.49 10.88
CA MET A 84 9.42 9.65 9.71
C MET A 84 8.91 8.22 9.85
N LEU A 85 8.98 7.63 11.05
CA LEU A 85 8.54 6.26 11.30
C LEU A 85 7.01 6.13 11.45
N LEU A 86 6.37 7.11 12.09
CA LEU A 86 4.91 7.13 12.31
C LEU A 86 4.14 7.66 11.10
N ASN A 87 4.75 8.55 10.33
CA ASN A 87 4.19 9.15 9.13
C ASN A 87 5.19 9.09 7.97
N PRO A 88 5.56 7.88 7.53
CA PRO A 88 6.51 7.68 6.44
C PRO A 88 5.95 8.29 5.16
N ARG A 89 6.84 8.96 4.42
CA ARG A 89 6.48 9.61 3.18
C ARG A 89 6.42 8.59 2.04
N ASN A 90 5.42 8.74 1.19
CA ASN A 90 5.33 7.94 -0.03
C ASN A 90 6.30 8.51 -1.09
N ALA A 91 7.26 7.70 -1.55
CA ALA A 91 8.20 8.09 -2.60
C ALA A 91 7.49 8.51 -3.91
N TYR A 92 6.31 7.96 -4.17
CA TYR A 92 5.48 8.20 -5.35
C TYR A 92 4.38 9.24 -5.11
N ALA A 93 4.44 10.01 -4.02
CA ALA A 93 3.40 10.97 -3.65
C ALA A 93 3.02 11.94 -4.77
N LYS A 94 3.99 12.38 -5.59
CA LYS A 94 3.76 13.23 -6.77
C LYS A 94 2.74 12.63 -7.74
N TYR A 95 2.79 11.32 -7.95
CA TYR A 95 1.85 10.60 -8.80
C TYR A 95 0.53 10.37 -8.08
N CYS A 96 0.58 10.00 -6.80
CA CYS A 96 -0.62 9.77 -5.98
C CYS A 96 -1.50 11.02 -5.78
N MET A 97 -0.96 12.23 -5.97
CA MET A 97 -1.76 13.47 -5.99
C MET A 97 -2.76 13.56 -7.14
N LYS A 98 -2.59 12.75 -8.20
CA LYS A 98 -3.53 12.67 -9.32
C LYS A 98 -4.67 11.68 -9.10
N LEU A 99 -4.61 10.89 -8.03
CA LEU A 99 -5.67 9.95 -7.69
C LEU A 99 -6.96 10.73 -7.43
N LYS A 100 -8.06 10.29 -8.05
CA LYS A 100 -9.39 10.85 -7.75
C LYS A 100 -9.77 10.67 -6.28
N VAL A 101 -9.28 9.61 -5.65
CA VAL A 101 -9.38 9.38 -4.21
C VAL A 101 -7.99 9.10 -3.67
N ASN A 102 -7.36 10.07 -3.03
CA ASN A 102 -6.12 9.85 -2.31
C ASN A 102 -6.40 9.50 -0.84
N VAL A 103 -6.08 8.27 -0.45
CA VAL A 103 -6.28 7.77 0.92
C VAL A 103 -5.27 8.37 1.90
N ASP A 104 -4.06 8.72 1.44
CA ASP A 104 -3.00 9.23 2.29
C ASP A 104 -2.99 10.77 2.36
N ASN A 105 -3.12 11.29 3.59
CA ASN A 105 -3.02 12.71 3.92
C ASN A 105 -1.75 13.05 4.74
N SER A 106 -0.69 12.24 4.64
CA SER A 106 0.58 12.37 5.38
C SER A 106 1.32 13.70 5.19
N GLY A 107 0.85 14.60 4.32
CA GLY A 107 1.60 15.79 3.92
C GLY A 107 2.75 15.46 2.96
N SER A 108 2.72 14.28 2.34
CA SER A 108 3.69 13.89 1.31
C SER A 108 3.67 14.82 0.09
N ASP A 109 2.66 15.68 -0.02
CA ASP A 109 2.54 16.75 -1.00
C ASP A 109 3.35 18.01 -0.70
N LYS A 110 4.00 18.07 0.44
CA LYS A 110 4.81 19.22 0.87
C LYS A 110 6.29 18.88 0.90
N TYR A 111 7.13 19.86 0.68
CA TYR A 111 8.55 19.82 1.06
C TYR A 111 8.92 21.17 1.66
N TYR A 112 10.08 21.23 2.30
CA TYR A 112 10.57 22.40 2.97
C TYR A 112 11.90 22.83 2.33
N GLN A 113 12.10 24.13 2.21
CA GLN A 113 13.32 24.72 1.69
C GLN A 113 14.05 25.49 2.81
N CYS A 114 15.38 25.49 2.76
CA CYS A 114 16.18 26.33 3.63
C CYS A 114 15.92 27.81 3.34
N SER A 115 15.84 28.63 4.38
CA SER A 115 15.72 30.09 4.24
C SER A 115 17.00 30.74 3.71
N GLY A 116 18.17 30.17 4.01
CA GLY A 116 19.48 30.71 3.64
C GLY A 116 20.14 30.09 2.41
N CYS A 117 19.54 29.08 1.75
CA CYS A 117 20.07 28.48 0.52
C CYS A 117 19.02 27.67 -0.25
N CYS A 118 19.40 27.02 -1.35
CA CYS A 118 18.50 26.24 -2.21
C CYS A 118 18.25 24.78 -1.75
N ARG A 119 18.76 24.37 -0.58
CA ARG A 119 18.58 23.00 -0.08
C ARG A 119 17.14 22.72 0.33
N LYS A 120 16.70 21.50 0.04
CA LYS A 120 15.34 21.02 0.30
C LYS A 120 15.37 19.82 1.23
N SER A 121 14.31 19.64 1.99
CA SER A 121 14.07 18.48 2.84
C SER A 121 12.58 18.19 2.84
N TYR A 122 12.21 16.94 3.01
CA TYR A 122 10.82 16.55 3.22
C TYR A 122 10.35 16.72 4.68
N TYR A 123 11.29 17.00 5.58
CA TYR A 123 11.00 17.24 6.99
C TYR A 123 11.39 18.69 7.37
N THR A 124 10.55 19.31 8.21
CA THR A 124 10.81 20.64 8.77
C THR A 124 11.80 20.54 9.94
N ASN A 125 12.32 21.68 10.39
CA ASN A 125 13.26 21.80 11.51
C ASN A 125 14.59 21.04 11.32
N VAL A 126 14.92 20.68 10.07
CA VAL A 126 16.20 20.06 9.74
C VAL A 126 17.29 21.13 9.65
N LYS A 127 18.40 20.93 10.37
CA LYS A 127 19.58 21.79 10.28
C LYS A 127 20.21 21.67 8.89
N CYS A 128 20.40 22.81 8.23
CA CYS A 128 21.01 22.88 6.91
C CYS A 128 22.53 23.04 7.02
N LEU A 129 23.30 22.49 6.08
CA LEU A 129 24.77 22.65 6.07
C LEU A 129 25.23 24.11 5.84
N CYS A 130 24.34 25.02 5.41
CA CYS A 130 24.66 26.45 5.35
C CYS A 130 24.50 27.18 6.71
N GLY A 131 24.16 26.45 7.78
CA GLY A 131 23.87 27.03 9.10
C GLY A 131 22.42 27.51 9.27
N GLY A 132 21.64 27.55 8.20
CA GLY A 132 20.20 27.87 8.25
C GLY A 132 19.32 26.70 8.70
N MET A 133 18.02 26.96 8.83
CA MET A 133 17.01 25.95 9.11
C MET A 133 16.13 25.70 7.89
N ILE A 134 15.70 24.45 7.68
CA ILE A 134 14.73 24.09 6.64
C ILE A 134 13.32 24.20 7.23
N ASN A 135 12.64 25.29 6.90
CA ASN A 135 11.32 25.63 7.44
C ASN A 135 10.36 26.27 6.42
N LYS A 136 10.85 26.67 5.24
CA LYS A 136 10.02 27.32 4.23
C LYS A 136 9.19 26.27 3.49
N GLU A 137 7.92 26.16 3.83
CA GLU A 137 7.00 25.22 3.17
C GLU A 137 6.84 25.52 1.67
N LYS A 138 6.78 24.44 0.90
CA LYS A 138 6.57 24.40 -0.55
C LYS A 138 5.65 23.22 -0.88
N PHE A 139 4.80 23.38 -1.89
CA PHE A 139 3.92 22.32 -2.34
C PHE A 139 4.49 21.68 -3.61
N LEU A 140 4.32 20.36 -3.72
CA LEU A 140 4.66 19.61 -4.92
C LEU A 140 3.69 19.93 -6.06
N LYS A 141 2.43 20.28 -5.78
CA LYS A 141 1.43 20.67 -6.80
C LYS A 141 1.94 21.81 -7.69
N ASP A 142 2.60 22.80 -7.09
CA ASP A 142 3.25 23.93 -7.80
C ASP A 142 4.31 23.47 -8.82
N SER A 143 4.83 22.24 -8.69
CA SER A 143 5.79 21.62 -9.61
C SER A 143 5.18 20.57 -10.56
N VAL A 144 4.00 20.02 -10.21
CA VAL A 144 3.33 18.95 -10.97
C VAL A 144 2.68 19.50 -12.24
N GLU A 145 2.11 20.70 -12.18
CA GLU A 145 1.48 21.37 -13.34
C GLU A 145 2.44 21.55 -14.53
N ASN A 146 3.76 21.56 -14.28
CA ASN A 146 4.78 21.81 -15.30
C ASN A 146 5.53 20.54 -15.80
N THR A 147 5.32 19.35 -15.24
CA THR A 147 6.20 18.19 -15.53
C THR A 147 5.52 16.87 -15.88
N CYS A 148 4.21 16.70 -15.65
CA CYS A 148 3.56 15.40 -15.89
C CYS A 148 2.32 15.55 -16.78
N LEU A 149 2.50 15.41 -18.10
CA LEU A 149 1.47 15.58 -19.15
C LEU A 149 0.29 14.59 -19.10
N ASN A 150 0.43 13.45 -18.39
CA ASN A 150 -0.60 12.41 -18.37
C ASN A 150 -1.71 12.71 -17.34
N GLU A 151 -2.98 12.50 -17.71
CA GLU A 151 -4.16 12.75 -16.86
C GLU A 151 -4.21 11.83 -15.62
N HIS A 152 -3.74 10.60 -15.76
CA HIS A 152 -3.81 9.53 -14.77
C HIS A 152 -2.49 9.33 -13.98
N ALA A 153 -2.57 8.64 -12.85
CA ALA A 153 -1.46 8.49 -11.90
C ALA A 153 -0.46 7.41 -12.31
N PHE A 154 -0.91 6.21 -12.66
CA PHE A 154 -0.02 5.09 -13.00
C PHE A 154 -0.34 4.50 -14.38
N LEU A 155 -1.63 4.36 -14.68
CA LEU A 155 -2.11 3.71 -15.90
C LEU A 155 -2.56 4.73 -16.96
N LYS A 156 -2.57 4.32 -18.23
CA LYS A 156 -3.09 5.15 -19.33
C LYS A 156 -4.62 5.16 -19.35
N GLY A 157 -5.18 6.29 -19.77
CA GLY A 157 -6.62 6.50 -19.93
C GLY A 157 -7.28 5.59 -20.98
N GLY A 158 -8.61 5.48 -20.91
CA GLY A 158 -9.41 4.75 -21.91
C GLY A 158 -9.45 3.23 -21.76
N ILE A 159 -8.87 2.69 -20.68
CA ILE A 159 -8.86 1.26 -20.38
C ILE A 159 -9.92 0.94 -19.32
N SER A 160 -10.63 -0.16 -19.53
CA SER A 160 -11.46 -0.79 -18.49
C SER A 160 -10.79 -2.07 -17.99
N PHE A 161 -11.00 -2.41 -16.74
CA PHE A 161 -10.41 -3.56 -16.07
C PHE A 161 -11.49 -4.42 -15.44
N LEU A 162 -11.24 -5.72 -15.39
CA LEU A 162 -12.01 -6.68 -14.61
C LEU A 162 -11.15 -7.15 -13.44
N ILE A 163 -11.73 -7.11 -12.25
CA ILE A 163 -11.08 -7.42 -10.97
C ILE A 163 -11.87 -8.54 -10.30
N THR A 164 -11.21 -9.60 -9.84
CA THR A 164 -11.83 -10.65 -9.03
C THR A 164 -12.00 -10.20 -7.57
N ASP A 165 -12.77 -10.94 -6.80
CA ASP A 165 -13.00 -10.65 -5.37
C ASP A 165 -11.68 -10.56 -4.57
N ASP A 166 -10.71 -11.41 -4.88
CA ASP A 166 -9.35 -11.49 -4.31
C ASP A 166 -8.34 -10.55 -5.01
N LEU A 167 -8.82 -9.50 -5.67
CA LEU A 167 -8.05 -8.40 -6.26
C LEU A 167 -7.08 -8.76 -7.40
N GLN A 168 -7.18 -9.96 -7.97
CA GLN A 168 -6.55 -10.23 -9.25
C GLN A 168 -7.25 -9.40 -10.34
N PHE A 169 -6.51 -8.83 -11.29
CA PHE A 169 -7.12 -8.05 -12.37
C PHE A 169 -6.50 -8.30 -13.74
N LYS A 170 -7.27 -7.95 -14.78
CA LYS A 170 -6.84 -7.93 -16.18
C LYS A 170 -7.63 -6.89 -16.97
N CYS A 171 -7.18 -6.56 -18.18
CA CYS A 171 -7.96 -5.72 -19.09
C CYS A 171 -9.34 -6.34 -19.36
N ALA A 172 -10.37 -5.50 -19.34
CA ALA A 172 -11.75 -5.92 -19.55
C ALA A 172 -11.96 -6.38 -21.01
N SER A 173 -12.58 -7.54 -21.16
CA SER A 173 -13.12 -8.01 -22.43
C SER A 173 -14.33 -8.91 -22.15
N PRO A 174 -15.28 -9.06 -23.10
CA PRO A 174 -16.39 -9.99 -22.93
C PRO A 174 -15.92 -11.41 -22.62
N SER A 175 -14.86 -11.87 -23.30
CA SER A 175 -14.26 -13.20 -23.07
C SER A 175 -13.67 -13.34 -21.66
N SER A 176 -13.02 -12.29 -21.15
CA SER A 176 -12.46 -12.26 -19.80
C SER A 176 -13.56 -12.39 -18.74
N LEU A 177 -14.70 -11.72 -18.93
CA LEU A 177 -15.84 -11.79 -18.01
C LEU A 177 -16.48 -13.18 -18.02
N VAL A 178 -16.74 -13.76 -19.20
CA VAL A 178 -17.28 -15.12 -19.32
C VAL A 178 -16.35 -16.15 -18.65
N GLN A 179 -15.04 -16.00 -18.82
CA GLN A 179 -14.06 -16.85 -18.15
C GLN A 179 -14.16 -16.73 -16.62
N MET A 180 -14.24 -15.52 -16.07
CA MET A 180 -14.37 -15.29 -14.63
C MET A 180 -15.66 -15.90 -14.07
N LEU A 181 -16.78 -15.73 -14.77
CA LEU A 181 -18.07 -16.36 -14.42
C LEU A 181 -17.99 -17.89 -14.46
N SER A 182 -17.30 -18.45 -15.46
CA SER A 182 -17.12 -19.91 -15.58
C SER A 182 -16.25 -20.48 -14.46
N ASN A 183 -15.18 -19.78 -14.07
CA ASN A 183 -14.24 -20.22 -13.03
C ASN A 183 -14.89 -20.42 -11.65
N VAL A 184 -15.95 -19.68 -11.34
CA VAL A 184 -16.69 -19.81 -10.07
C VAL A 184 -17.77 -20.90 -10.10
N GLY A 185 -17.83 -21.68 -11.19
CA GLY A 185 -18.75 -22.80 -11.36
C GLY A 185 -20.20 -22.38 -11.58
N LEU A 186 -20.43 -21.16 -12.07
CA LEU A 186 -21.77 -20.66 -12.36
C LEU A 186 -22.20 -21.11 -13.75
N SER A 187 -23.07 -22.12 -13.79
CA SER A 187 -23.71 -22.60 -15.02
C SER A 187 -24.96 -21.82 -15.41
N ASP A 188 -25.57 -21.08 -14.46
CA ASP A 188 -26.76 -20.28 -14.68
C ASP A 188 -26.48 -18.79 -14.40
N ILE A 189 -26.42 -18.00 -15.46
CA ILE A 189 -26.16 -16.55 -15.42
C ILE A 189 -27.31 -15.80 -14.73
N ASN A 190 -28.51 -16.40 -14.63
CA ASN A 190 -29.67 -15.76 -13.98
C ASN A 190 -29.46 -15.49 -12.48
N GLN A 191 -28.44 -16.08 -11.87
CA GLN A 191 -28.07 -15.88 -10.46
C GLN A 191 -27.11 -14.70 -10.26
N ILE A 192 -26.65 -14.07 -11.35
CA ILE A 192 -25.73 -12.93 -11.33
C ILE A 192 -26.50 -11.63 -11.43
N LYS A 193 -26.29 -10.77 -10.43
CA LYS A 193 -26.81 -9.42 -10.41
C LYS A 193 -25.72 -8.39 -10.71
N GLU A 194 -26.06 -7.43 -11.58
CA GLU A 194 -25.29 -6.21 -11.74
C GLU A 194 -25.63 -5.22 -10.62
N MET A 195 -24.61 -4.71 -9.94
CA MET A 195 -24.71 -3.68 -8.92
C MET A 195 -23.70 -2.57 -9.18
N ARG A 196 -24.02 -1.33 -8.81
CA ARG A 196 -23.10 -0.20 -8.88
C ARG A 196 -22.83 0.32 -7.48
N VAL A 197 -21.56 0.58 -7.19
CA VAL A 197 -21.12 1.13 -5.91
C VAL A 197 -20.24 2.34 -6.16
N GLU A 198 -20.27 3.27 -5.21
CA GLU A 198 -19.36 4.41 -5.19
C GLU A 198 -18.23 4.13 -4.20
N VAL A 199 -17.01 4.48 -4.57
CA VAL A 199 -15.83 4.34 -3.74
C VAL A 199 -15.31 5.73 -3.42
N GLY A 200 -15.48 6.15 -2.17
CA GLY A 200 -14.85 7.33 -1.59
C GLY A 200 -13.62 6.95 -0.76
N LYS A 201 -13.15 7.89 0.06
CA LYS A 201 -11.92 7.68 0.85
C LYS A 201 -12.09 6.58 1.89
N ASN A 202 -13.25 6.53 2.55
CA ASN A 202 -13.52 5.54 3.58
C ASN A 202 -13.63 4.13 3.00
N GLU A 203 -14.32 3.96 1.87
CA GLU A 203 -14.43 2.67 1.19
C GLU A 203 -13.06 2.19 0.69
N ALA A 204 -12.21 3.09 0.17
CA ALA A 204 -10.86 2.76 -0.24
C ALA A 204 -9.97 2.32 0.94
N ILE A 205 -10.06 2.98 2.10
CA ILE A 205 -9.33 2.58 3.32
C ILE A 205 -9.86 1.25 3.85
N HIS A 206 -11.17 1.02 3.83
CA HIS A 206 -11.77 -0.24 4.28
C HIS A 206 -11.40 -1.40 3.33
N LEU A 207 -11.34 -1.14 2.02
CA LEU A 207 -10.83 -2.09 1.04
C LEU A 207 -9.36 -2.41 1.28
N LEU A 208 -8.52 -1.40 1.53
CA LEU A 208 -7.13 -1.60 1.92
C LEU A 208 -7.03 -2.51 3.17
N ALA A 209 -7.81 -2.23 4.22
CA ALA A 209 -7.83 -3.04 5.42
C ALA A 209 -8.22 -4.50 5.11
N CYS A 210 -9.33 -4.71 4.39
CA CYS A 210 -9.81 -6.05 4.02
C CYS A 210 -8.80 -6.80 3.14
N SER A 211 -8.06 -6.12 2.27
CA SER A 211 -7.07 -6.73 1.38
C SER A 211 -5.92 -7.41 2.13
N LEU A 212 -5.63 -6.97 3.36
CA LEU A 212 -4.55 -7.50 4.19
C LEU A 212 -4.95 -8.76 4.97
N ILE A 213 -6.24 -9.09 5.03
CA ILE A 213 -6.76 -10.13 5.94
C ILE A 213 -7.72 -11.08 5.23
N SER A 214 -8.54 -10.57 4.31
CA SER A 214 -9.59 -11.32 3.65
C SER A 214 -9.15 -11.86 2.29
N LYS A 215 -9.72 -13.01 1.94
CA LYS A 215 -9.67 -13.61 0.60
C LYS A 215 -10.77 -13.08 -0.33
N THR A 216 -11.71 -12.29 0.20
CA THR A 216 -12.86 -11.75 -0.52
C THR A 216 -13.11 -10.27 -0.19
N PRO A 217 -12.09 -9.40 -0.30
CA PRO A 217 -12.18 -8.01 0.13
C PRO A 217 -13.26 -7.19 -0.58
N LEU A 218 -13.55 -7.43 -1.86
CA LEU A 218 -14.62 -6.69 -2.54
C LEU A 218 -16.00 -7.05 -1.98
N SER A 219 -16.25 -8.35 -1.76
CA SER A 219 -17.46 -8.81 -1.10
C SER A 219 -17.60 -8.22 0.30
N ASP A 220 -16.50 -8.21 1.06
CA ASP A 220 -16.55 -7.79 2.45
C ASP A 220 -16.85 -6.30 2.65
N VAL A 221 -16.40 -5.47 1.71
CA VAL A 221 -16.60 -4.02 1.73
C VAL A 221 -17.94 -3.63 1.14
N PHE A 222 -18.32 -4.21 0.00
CA PHE A 222 -19.41 -3.68 -0.84
C PHE A 222 -20.72 -4.46 -0.73
N LEU A 223 -20.73 -5.67 -0.15
CA LEU A 223 -21.95 -6.45 0.05
C LEU A 223 -22.48 -6.32 1.47
N PRO A 224 -23.81 -6.38 1.68
CA PRO A 224 -24.39 -6.45 3.00
C PRO A 224 -23.87 -7.69 3.75
N GLN A 225 -23.16 -7.46 4.85
CA GLN A 225 -22.65 -8.51 5.72
C GLN A 225 -23.78 -9.09 6.58
N GLU A 226 -23.94 -10.41 6.60
CA GLU A 226 -24.70 -11.07 7.67
C GLU A 226 -23.94 -10.90 9.00
N LYS A 227 -24.67 -10.68 10.10
CA LYS A 227 -24.11 -10.35 11.43
C LYS A 227 -23.03 -11.34 11.92
N GLN A 228 -23.00 -12.58 11.41
CA GLN A 228 -22.03 -13.61 11.78
C GLN A 228 -20.65 -13.49 11.08
N LYS A 229 -20.56 -12.91 9.87
CA LYS A 229 -19.27 -12.76 9.15
C LYS A 229 -18.39 -11.67 9.77
N ARG A 230 -18.98 -10.59 10.33
CA ARG A 230 -18.25 -9.58 11.12
C ARG A 230 -17.45 -10.20 12.26
N ALA A 231 -17.96 -11.24 12.93
CA ALA A 231 -17.26 -11.93 14.01
C ALA A 231 -16.08 -12.79 13.52
N ARG A 232 -16.12 -13.29 12.27
CA ARG A 232 -15.05 -14.11 11.68
C ARG A 232 -13.87 -13.29 11.15
N LEU A 233 -14.08 -12.04 10.72
CA LEU A 233 -13.00 -11.10 10.40
C LEU A 233 -12.02 -10.89 11.60
N TYR A 234 -12.53 -10.99 12.83
CA TYR A 234 -11.72 -10.94 14.05
C TYR A 234 -11.03 -12.26 14.42
N ALA A 235 -11.33 -13.36 13.73
CA ALA A 235 -10.85 -14.72 14.02
C ALA A 235 -10.02 -15.32 12.86
N ILE A 236 -9.43 -14.48 12.01
CA ILE A 236 -8.60 -14.95 10.90
C ILE A 236 -7.28 -15.45 11.50
N THR A 237 -7.11 -16.78 11.44
CA THR A 237 -5.82 -17.42 11.66
C THR A 237 -4.91 -16.98 10.52
N MET A 238 -3.73 -16.46 10.84
CA MET A 238 -2.70 -16.13 9.84
C MET A 238 -2.56 -17.32 8.88
N PRO A 239 -2.60 -17.12 7.55
CA PRO A 239 -2.34 -18.21 6.62
C PRO A 239 -0.99 -18.83 6.94
N GLU A 240 -0.91 -20.16 6.86
CA GLU A 240 0.37 -20.86 6.97
C GLU A 240 1.30 -20.30 5.91
N PHE A 241 2.33 -19.55 6.34
CA PHE A 241 3.33 -19.02 5.44
C PHE A 241 3.93 -20.17 4.64
N GLY A 242 3.84 -20.08 3.31
CA GLY A 242 4.46 -21.04 2.41
C GLY A 242 5.96 -21.15 2.70
N ASN A 243 6.52 -22.33 2.45
CA ASN A 243 7.93 -22.60 2.69
C ASN A 243 8.79 -21.64 1.83
N PHE A 244 9.41 -20.61 2.44
CA PHE A 244 10.28 -19.62 1.79
C PHE A 244 11.60 -20.28 1.34
N SER A 245 11.52 -21.19 0.36
CA SER A 245 12.68 -21.95 -0.15
C SER A 245 13.45 -21.19 -1.25
N SER A 246 12.95 -20.05 -1.70
CA SER A 246 13.51 -19.32 -2.85
C SER A 246 13.60 -17.81 -2.63
N ILE A 247 14.22 -17.36 -1.53
CA ILE A 247 14.87 -16.04 -1.56
C ILE A 247 16.11 -16.19 -2.44
N SER A 248 16.09 -15.50 -3.58
CA SER A 248 17.17 -15.43 -4.56
C SER A 248 18.55 -15.32 -3.90
N LYS A 249 19.45 -16.28 -4.20
CA LYS A 249 20.87 -16.24 -3.83
C LYS A 249 21.69 -15.23 -4.65
N ASN A 250 21.07 -14.25 -5.31
CA ASN A 250 21.79 -13.24 -6.07
C ASN A 250 22.17 -12.06 -5.17
N ALA A 251 22.90 -12.35 -4.09
CA ALA A 251 23.67 -11.33 -3.39
C ALA A 251 25.06 -11.30 -4.04
N THR A 252 25.30 -10.31 -4.90
CA THR A 252 26.66 -9.82 -5.15
C THR A 252 27.32 -9.59 -3.79
N SER A 253 28.48 -10.22 -3.58
CA SER A 253 29.38 -10.13 -2.43
C SER A 253 29.43 -8.71 -1.84
N SER A 254 28.49 -8.40 -0.95
CA SER A 254 28.57 -7.28 -0.02
C SER A 254 28.72 -7.90 1.36
N ILE A 255 29.56 -7.28 2.19
CA ILE A 255 29.80 -7.70 3.56
C ILE A 255 28.47 -7.65 4.29
N THR A 256 27.80 -8.79 4.45
CA THR A 256 26.59 -8.90 5.26
C THR A 256 27.03 -8.76 6.71
N LYS A 257 26.91 -7.55 7.25
CA LYS A 257 27.03 -7.33 8.69
C LYS A 257 25.99 -8.21 9.37
N LYS A 258 26.45 -9.14 10.20
CA LYS A 258 25.56 -9.98 11.00
C LYS A 258 25.04 -9.15 12.17
N LEU A 259 23.74 -9.16 12.37
CA LEU A 259 23.10 -8.56 13.55
C LEU A 259 23.03 -9.62 14.64
N GLU A 260 23.57 -9.31 15.82
CA GLU A 260 23.55 -10.22 16.97
C GLU A 260 22.36 -9.93 17.87
N LEU A 261 21.68 -10.98 18.32
CA LEU A 261 20.56 -10.91 19.25
C LEU A 261 20.78 -11.87 20.40
N LYS A 262 20.48 -11.42 21.61
CA LYS A 262 20.44 -12.26 22.79
C LYS A 262 19.00 -12.67 23.07
N LEU A 263 18.73 -13.96 22.93
CA LEU A 263 17.39 -14.51 23.11
C LEU A 263 17.24 -15.12 24.51
N THR A 264 16.14 -14.78 25.17
CA THR A 264 15.68 -15.53 26.35
C THR A 264 14.62 -16.51 25.89
N VAL A 265 14.88 -17.81 26.04
CA VAL A 265 14.01 -18.89 25.55
C VAL A 265 13.47 -19.69 26.73
N SER A 266 12.16 -19.95 26.72
CA SER A 266 11.53 -20.87 27.66
C SER A 266 11.96 -22.30 27.34
N LYS A 267 12.63 -22.98 28.27
CA LYS A 267 13.06 -24.38 28.08
C LYS A 267 11.89 -25.36 27.99
N THR A 268 10.75 -25.04 28.60
CA THR A 268 9.58 -25.92 28.64
C THR A 268 8.76 -25.86 27.36
N THR A 269 8.58 -24.65 26.80
CA THR A 269 7.77 -24.43 25.59
C THR A 269 8.62 -24.28 24.32
N ASN A 270 9.95 -24.19 24.46
CA ASN A 270 10.89 -23.87 23.38
C ASN A 270 10.52 -22.59 22.61
N MET A 271 9.87 -21.63 23.29
CA MET A 271 9.48 -20.35 22.69
C MET A 271 10.39 -19.21 23.14
N VAL A 272 10.66 -18.28 22.23
CA VAL A 272 11.35 -17.02 22.54
C VAL A 272 10.43 -16.15 23.38
N LEU A 273 10.88 -15.76 24.58
CA LEU A 273 10.16 -14.88 25.50
C LEU A 273 10.49 -13.41 25.22
N CYS A 274 11.76 -13.11 24.98
CA CYS A 274 12.22 -11.79 24.58
C CYS A 274 13.55 -11.88 23.82
N ALA A 275 13.82 -10.85 23.02
CA ALA A 275 15.09 -10.62 22.35
C ALA A 275 15.65 -9.28 22.82
N GLU A 276 16.87 -9.29 23.33
CA GLU A 276 17.66 -8.10 23.62
C GLU A 276 18.58 -7.83 22.42
N ALA A 277 18.54 -6.61 21.89
CA ALA A 277 19.27 -6.24 20.69
C ALA A 277 19.75 -4.78 20.77
N GLY A 278 20.87 -4.49 20.09
CA GLY A 278 21.39 -3.13 19.97
C GLY A 278 20.66 -2.29 18.92
N ASN A 279 21.02 -1.00 18.84
CA ASN A 279 20.37 -0.03 17.96
C ASN A 279 20.35 -0.46 16.48
N GLU A 280 21.40 -1.12 15.98
CA GLU A 280 21.44 -1.57 14.58
C GLU A 280 20.28 -2.52 14.22
N PHE A 281 19.87 -3.40 15.16
CA PHE A 281 18.73 -4.29 14.94
C PHE A 281 17.40 -3.55 15.09
N ILE A 282 17.32 -2.59 16.01
CA ILE A 282 16.11 -1.78 16.20
C ILE A 282 15.86 -0.88 14.97
N ASP A 283 16.91 -0.26 14.43
CA ASP A 283 16.85 0.52 13.19
C ASP A 283 16.43 -0.37 12.01
N PHE A 284 16.94 -1.60 11.95
CA PHE A 284 16.49 -2.60 10.99
C PHE A 284 14.99 -2.92 11.13
N LEU A 285 14.48 -3.11 12.35
CA LEU A 285 13.05 -3.31 12.58
C LEU A 285 12.24 -2.08 12.14
N PHE A 286 12.66 -0.89 12.55
CA PHE A 286 11.99 0.36 12.21
C PHE A 286 11.90 0.60 10.70
N ASN A 287 12.88 0.12 9.93
CA ASN A 287 12.85 0.20 8.47
C ASN A 287 11.62 -0.51 7.87
N PHE A 288 11.06 -1.55 8.50
CA PHE A 288 9.82 -2.18 8.00
C PHE A 288 8.65 -1.21 7.91
N LEU A 289 8.57 -0.20 8.78
CA LEU A 289 7.50 0.80 8.75
C LEU A 289 7.62 1.74 7.54
N THR A 290 8.81 1.90 6.99
CA THR A 290 9.08 2.84 5.89
C THR A 290 9.10 2.18 4.51
N ILE A 291 9.10 0.84 4.44
CA ILE A 291 9.13 0.10 3.17
C ILE A 291 7.71 0.06 2.55
N PRO A 292 7.54 0.45 1.27
CA PRO A 292 6.30 0.25 0.53
C PRO A 292 5.90 -1.21 0.43
N ILE A 293 4.61 -1.53 0.56
CA ILE A 293 4.15 -2.94 0.51
C ILE A 293 4.48 -3.62 -0.82
N GLY A 294 4.47 -2.91 -1.95
CA GLY A 294 4.91 -3.43 -3.24
C GLY A 294 6.38 -3.85 -3.27
N SER A 295 7.25 -3.15 -2.54
CA SER A 295 8.65 -3.55 -2.40
C SER A 295 8.82 -4.82 -1.56
N ILE A 296 7.92 -5.05 -0.59
CA ILE A 296 7.86 -6.32 0.16
C ILE A 296 7.41 -7.44 -0.78
N GLU A 297 6.38 -7.19 -1.59
CA GLU A 297 5.89 -8.14 -2.59
C GLU A 297 6.98 -8.52 -3.61
N ASP A 298 7.72 -7.55 -4.17
CA ASP A 298 8.83 -7.85 -5.09
C ASP A 298 9.91 -8.72 -4.43
N ALA A 299 10.31 -8.36 -3.20
CA ALA A 299 11.31 -9.10 -2.44
C ALA A 299 10.87 -10.55 -2.15
N LEU A 300 9.56 -10.77 -1.98
CA LEU A 300 8.95 -12.08 -1.73
C LEU A 300 8.37 -12.74 -2.98
N LYS A 301 8.52 -12.12 -4.16
CA LYS A 301 7.97 -12.58 -5.44
C LYS A 301 6.47 -12.84 -5.39
N GLY A 302 5.72 -11.86 -4.90
CA GLY A 302 4.26 -11.89 -4.81
C GLY A 302 3.74 -12.99 -3.88
N SER A 303 4.51 -13.38 -2.88
CA SER A 303 4.19 -14.53 -2.00
C SER A 303 4.39 -14.14 -0.54
N SER A 304 3.85 -12.99 -0.15
CA SER A 304 3.91 -12.49 1.23
C SER A 304 2.96 -13.23 2.17
N GLY A 305 1.99 -13.97 1.64
CA GLY A 305 0.91 -14.59 2.40
C GLY A 305 -0.29 -13.67 2.57
N LEU A 306 -0.22 -12.43 2.08
CA LEU A 306 -1.34 -11.51 1.97
C LEU A 306 -2.05 -11.77 0.63
N GLU A 307 -2.81 -12.87 0.54
CA GLU A 307 -3.33 -13.43 -0.72
C GLU A 307 -3.91 -12.40 -1.72
N SER A 308 -4.72 -11.44 -1.25
CA SER A 308 -5.28 -10.41 -2.13
C SER A 308 -4.23 -9.38 -2.62
N ILE A 309 -3.23 -9.06 -1.79
CA ILE A 309 -2.11 -8.18 -2.18
C ILE A 309 -1.14 -8.94 -3.10
N ASP A 310 -0.84 -10.21 -2.82
CA ASP A 310 -0.06 -11.11 -3.67
C ASP A 310 -0.66 -11.14 -5.09
N ASN A 311 -1.98 -11.32 -5.19
CA ASN A 311 -2.73 -11.35 -6.44
C ASN A 311 -2.72 -10.01 -7.17
N LEU A 312 -2.87 -8.91 -6.42
CA LEU A 312 -2.80 -7.56 -6.98
C LEU A 312 -1.41 -7.31 -7.58
N TYR A 313 -0.34 -7.61 -6.85
CA TYR A 313 1.04 -7.44 -7.30
C TYR A 313 1.33 -8.27 -8.55
N LYS A 314 0.99 -9.57 -8.54
CA LYS A 314 1.14 -10.46 -9.71
C LYS A 314 0.37 -9.97 -10.93
N SER A 315 -0.79 -9.35 -10.72
CA SER A 315 -1.59 -8.77 -11.82
C SER A 315 -0.91 -7.53 -12.42
N VAL A 316 -0.25 -6.72 -11.59
CA VAL A 316 0.59 -5.60 -12.04
C VAL A 316 1.79 -6.10 -12.82
N GLU A 317 2.53 -7.10 -12.33
CA GLU A 317 3.67 -7.70 -13.04
C GLU A 317 3.26 -8.31 -14.39
N ALA A 318 2.09 -8.94 -14.46
CA ALA A 318 1.58 -9.55 -15.69
C ALA A 318 1.00 -8.53 -16.69
N LEU A 319 0.79 -7.28 -16.28
CA LEU A 319 0.21 -6.24 -17.13
C LEU A 319 1.23 -5.75 -18.16
N ASP A 320 0.81 -5.70 -19.42
CA ASP A 320 1.65 -5.18 -20.51
C ASP A 320 2.09 -3.73 -20.24
N SER A 321 3.41 -3.48 -20.31
CA SER A 321 4.05 -2.19 -20.10
C SER A 321 3.40 -1.03 -20.89
N LYS A 322 2.78 -1.31 -22.04
CA LYS A 322 2.10 -0.30 -22.86
C LYS A 322 0.96 0.40 -22.14
N TRP A 323 0.40 -0.22 -21.10
CA TRP A 323 -0.71 0.31 -20.31
C TRP A 323 -0.26 1.23 -19.18
N PHE A 324 1.02 1.25 -18.85
CA PHE A 324 1.57 2.18 -17.87
C PHE A 324 1.91 3.52 -18.53
N ASN A 325 1.79 4.59 -17.75
CA ASN A 325 2.23 5.90 -18.16
C ASN A 325 3.76 5.93 -18.29
N THR A 326 4.23 6.37 -19.46
CA THR A 326 5.64 6.66 -19.68
C THR A 326 5.92 8.09 -19.25
N TYR A 327 6.83 8.28 -18.29
CA TYR A 327 7.32 9.60 -17.93
C TYR A 327 8.58 9.92 -18.73
N PRO A 328 8.74 11.15 -19.24
CA PRO A 328 9.99 11.54 -19.87
C PRO A 328 11.13 11.43 -18.84
N ASN A 329 12.21 10.73 -19.21
CA ASN A 329 13.42 10.67 -18.40
C ASN A 329 13.94 12.10 -18.18
N ASN A 330 13.83 12.60 -16.95
CA ASN A 330 14.55 13.79 -16.52
C ASN A 330 16.03 13.42 -16.36
N ASN A 331 16.76 13.28 -17.47
CA ASN A 331 18.22 13.33 -17.48
C ASN A 331 18.65 14.76 -17.15
N GLY A 332 18.64 15.09 -15.86
CA GLY A 332 18.98 16.40 -15.31
C GLY A 332 19.31 16.29 -13.83
N HIS A 333 20.48 15.71 -13.55
CA HIS A 333 21.16 15.60 -12.25
C HIS A 333 20.64 14.56 -11.24
N GLY A 334 21.32 13.40 -11.24
CA GLY A 334 21.90 12.83 -10.03
C GLY A 334 21.00 11.99 -9.12
N GLY A 335 20.53 10.86 -9.63
CA GLY A 335 19.95 9.78 -8.83
C GLY A 335 19.33 8.75 -9.77
N VAL A 336 19.94 7.58 -9.89
CA VAL A 336 19.39 6.46 -10.66
C VAL A 336 18.16 5.95 -9.91
N GLU A 337 16.99 6.49 -10.21
CA GLU A 337 15.71 5.86 -9.86
C GLU A 337 15.47 4.76 -10.90
N ASN A 338 15.96 3.56 -10.61
CA ASN A 338 15.52 2.36 -11.31
C ASN A 338 14.04 2.15 -10.95
N HIS A 339 13.15 2.57 -11.84
CA HIS A 339 11.73 2.27 -11.76
C HIS A 339 11.49 0.83 -12.22
N SER A 340 11.57 -0.12 -11.28
CA SER A 340 10.82 -1.38 -11.35
C SER A 340 9.76 -1.32 -10.24
N PHE A 341 8.50 -1.55 -10.61
CA PHE A 341 7.37 -1.62 -9.69
C PHE A 341 7.46 -2.84 -8.77
#